data_AF-A0AAW2S3T0-F1
#
_entry.id   AF-A0AAW2S3T0-F1
#
_cell.length_a   1.000
_cell.length_b   1.000
_cell.length_c   1.000
_cell.angle_alpha   90.00
_cell.angle_beta   90.00
_cell.angle_gamma   90.00
#
_symmetry.space_group_name_H-M   'P 1'
#
loop_
_entity.id
_entity.type
_entity.pdbx_description
1 polymer ?
#
loop_
_entity_poly.entity_id
_entity_poly.type
_entity_poly.pdbx_seq_one_letter_code
_entity_poly.pdbx_strand_id
1 'polypeptide(L)'
;MAQYIPTLDYYSGGLPKACTMYASSECYFGLNLNPMCNPSEVSYTIMPNMAYFEFLPHEPNSPRLGVSIQPVDLANVKIGKEYELVITTYAGLYRYQVGDILRVSTTQPQFQFIRRKNVLLSIDTDKTDEAELQTAIENASQLLRKFNTSVVEYTSYADTKTIPGHYVIYWELLAKDSANSASNEVSDQCCAIAHRSIANVGSQTQLGRWRSVS
;
A
#
# COMPACT_ATOMS: atom_id res chain seq x y z
N MET A 1 7.04 -2.77 2.71
CA MET A 1 8.49 -2.42 2.75
C MET A 1 9.45 -3.54 2.33
N ALA A 2 9.00 -4.77 2.03
CA ALA A 2 9.89 -5.83 1.53
C ALA A 2 10.72 -5.44 0.28
N GLN A 3 10.24 -4.45 -0.50
CA GLN A 3 10.95 -3.87 -1.65
C GLN A 3 12.36 -3.33 -1.37
N TYR A 4 12.69 -2.99 -0.11
CA TYR A 4 14.01 -2.48 0.26
C TYR A 4 15.00 -3.56 0.73
N ILE A 5 14.56 -4.82 0.87
CA ILE A 5 15.44 -5.91 1.34
C ILE A 5 16.72 -6.01 0.49
N PRO A 6 16.68 -6.03 -0.86
CA PRO A 6 17.89 -6.14 -1.67
C PRO A 6 18.86 -4.97 -1.47
N THR A 7 18.32 -3.75 -1.35
CA THR A 7 19.12 -2.53 -1.12
C THR A 7 19.78 -2.55 0.25
N LEU A 8 19.06 -2.99 1.28
CA LEU A 8 19.60 -3.16 2.63
C LEU A 8 20.68 -4.25 2.67
N ASP A 9 20.48 -5.37 1.97
CA ASP A 9 21.47 -6.44 1.88
C ASP A 9 22.77 -5.95 1.23
N TYR A 10 22.65 -5.15 0.16
CA TYR A 10 23.80 -4.55 -0.53
C TYR A 10 24.63 -3.66 0.41
N TYR A 11 24.00 -2.75 1.15
CA TYR A 11 24.72 -1.82 2.04
C TYR A 11 25.21 -2.46 3.34
N SER A 12 24.46 -3.44 3.87
CA SER A 12 24.81 -4.08 5.14
C SER A 12 25.78 -5.24 4.99
N GLY A 13 26.04 -5.72 3.77
CA GLY A 13 26.82 -6.94 3.54
C GLY A 13 26.10 -8.21 4.01
N GLY A 14 24.76 -8.20 3.98
CA GLY A 14 23.93 -9.35 4.36
C GLY A 14 23.68 -9.50 5.87
N LEU A 15 23.73 -8.41 6.65
CA LEU A 15 23.40 -8.48 8.07
C LEU A 15 21.94 -8.91 8.30
N PRO A 16 21.64 -9.61 9.41
CA PRO A 16 20.26 -9.95 9.78
C PRO A 16 19.39 -8.71 9.93
N LYS A 17 18.18 -8.76 9.36
CA LYS A 17 17.21 -7.66 9.37
C LYS A 17 16.11 -7.99 10.38
N ALA A 18 16.11 -7.29 11.51
CA ALA A 18 15.16 -7.55 12.58
C ALA A 18 13.85 -6.77 12.38
N CYS A 19 12.76 -7.48 12.09
CA CYS A 19 11.41 -6.93 12.10
C CYS A 19 10.75 -7.23 13.45
N THR A 20 10.83 -6.30 14.40
CA THR A 20 10.51 -6.55 15.82
C THR A 20 9.05 -6.35 16.19
N MET A 21 8.37 -5.36 15.60
CA MET A 21 7.06 -4.92 16.07
C MET A 21 6.08 -4.75 14.90
N TYR A 22 4.81 -5.03 15.17
CA TYR A 22 3.68 -4.70 14.32
C TYR A 22 2.72 -3.79 15.10
N ALA A 23 2.57 -2.56 14.63
CA ALA A 23 1.79 -1.51 15.28
C ALA A 23 1.23 -0.53 14.25
N SER A 24 0.21 0.23 14.65
CA SER A 24 -0.37 1.32 13.88
C SER A 24 -0.67 2.52 14.78
N SER A 25 -1.14 3.62 14.19
CA SER A 25 -1.58 4.82 14.95
C SER A 25 -2.78 4.53 15.85
N GLU A 26 -3.60 3.55 15.49
CA GLU A 26 -4.82 3.17 16.18
C GLU A 26 -4.54 2.23 17.37
N CYS A 27 -3.54 1.33 17.26
CA CYS A 27 -3.19 0.38 18.32
C CYS A 27 -1.81 -0.26 18.11
N TYR A 28 -1.16 -0.67 19.20
CA TYR A 28 -0.03 -1.58 19.17
C TYR A 28 -0.55 -3.01 19.12
N PHE A 29 -0.20 -3.78 18.09
CA PHE A 29 -0.77 -5.12 17.92
C PHE A 29 0.08 -6.20 18.58
N GLY A 30 1.37 -6.23 18.26
CA GLY A 30 2.19 -7.37 18.64
C GLY A 30 3.66 -7.25 18.26
N LEU A 31 4.40 -8.31 18.58
CA LEU A 31 5.83 -8.42 18.32
C LEU A 31 6.20 -9.73 17.63
N ASN A 32 7.32 -9.71 16.92
CA ASN A 32 7.93 -10.91 16.39
C ASN A 32 8.74 -11.59 17.49
N LEU A 33 8.35 -12.82 17.85
CA LEU A 33 9.04 -13.63 18.87
C LEU A 33 10.36 -14.24 18.36
N ASN A 34 10.57 -14.26 17.05
CA ASN A 34 11.82 -14.70 16.42
C ASN A 34 12.39 -13.57 15.53
N PRO A 35 13.01 -12.54 16.12
CA PRO A 35 13.45 -11.35 15.37
C PRO A 35 14.58 -11.63 14.37
N MET A 36 15.27 -12.77 14.47
CA MET A 36 16.39 -13.14 13.61
C MET A 36 15.97 -14.02 12.42
N CYS A 37 14.67 -14.23 12.20
CA CYS A 37 14.18 -15.00 11.07
C CYS A 37 14.39 -14.28 9.73
N ASN A 38 14.24 -15.02 8.64
CA ASN A 38 14.26 -14.42 7.31
C ASN A 38 13.08 -13.45 7.14
N PRO A 39 13.26 -12.30 6.48
CA PRO A 39 12.19 -11.32 6.24
C PRO A 39 10.93 -11.91 5.58
N SER A 40 11.07 -12.96 4.77
CA SER A 40 9.95 -13.65 4.11
C SER A 40 9.11 -14.53 5.05
N GLU A 41 9.64 -14.89 6.21
CA GLU A 41 9.03 -15.78 7.21
C GLU A 41 8.57 -15.03 8.47
N VAL A 42 8.68 -13.70 8.47
CA VAL A 42 8.29 -12.86 9.61
C VAL A 42 6.82 -13.10 9.94
N SER A 43 6.58 -13.46 11.19
CA SER A 43 5.26 -13.65 11.76
C SER A 43 5.18 -12.90 13.09
N TYR A 44 4.07 -12.22 13.32
CA TYR A 44 3.84 -11.40 14.50
C TYR A 44 2.86 -12.07 15.44
N THR A 45 3.22 -12.15 16.72
CA THR A 45 2.30 -12.62 17.77
C THR A 45 1.54 -11.42 18.31
N ILE A 46 0.22 -11.44 18.14
CA ILE A 46 -0.66 -10.40 18.68
C ILE A 46 -0.75 -10.54 20.19
N MET A 47 -0.54 -9.44 20.90
CA MET A 47 -0.53 -9.37 22.36
C MET A 47 -1.94 -9.09 22.88
N PRO A 48 -2.63 -10.06 23.52
CA PRO A 48 -4.05 -9.96 23.84
C PRO A 48 -4.41 -8.89 24.87
N ASN A 49 -3.43 -8.31 25.56
CA ASN A 49 -3.62 -7.23 26.53
C ASN A 49 -3.68 -5.83 25.89
N MET A 50 -3.38 -5.69 24.59
CA MET A 50 -3.32 -4.37 23.94
C MET A 50 -4.69 -3.83 23.53
N ALA A 51 -5.55 -4.71 23.00
CA ALA A 51 -6.90 -4.41 22.56
C ALA A 51 -7.70 -5.72 22.46
N TYR A 52 -9.00 -5.61 22.24
CA TYR A 52 -9.80 -6.77 21.82
C TYR A 52 -9.69 -6.94 20.31
N PHE A 53 -9.33 -8.16 19.88
CA PHE A 53 -9.00 -8.48 18.49
C PHE A 53 -10.02 -9.45 17.88
N GLU A 54 -10.60 -9.01 16.78
CA GLU A 54 -11.55 -9.74 15.95
C GLU A 54 -10.96 -9.89 14.53
N PHE A 55 -11.31 -10.99 13.86
CA PHE A 55 -10.78 -11.35 12.56
C PHE A 55 -11.91 -11.63 11.59
N LEU A 56 -12.03 -10.82 10.55
CA LEU A 56 -13.04 -11.02 9.51
C LEU A 56 -12.45 -11.91 8.41
N PRO A 57 -12.98 -13.12 8.16
CA PRO A 57 -12.51 -13.99 7.08
C PRO A 57 -12.40 -13.25 5.73
N HIS A 58 -11.22 -13.31 5.12
CA HIS A 58 -10.98 -12.79 3.78
C HIS A 58 -10.93 -13.96 2.80
N GLU A 59 -11.95 -14.07 1.94
CA GLU A 59 -11.96 -15.04 0.84
C GLU A 59 -11.99 -14.27 -0.49
N PRO A 60 -10.90 -14.29 -1.28
CA PRO A 60 -10.79 -13.46 -2.49
C PRO A 60 -11.79 -13.86 -3.60
N ASN A 61 -12.32 -15.08 -3.55
CA ASN A 61 -13.19 -15.65 -4.59
C ASN A 61 -14.64 -15.83 -4.15
N SER A 62 -15.03 -15.43 -2.94
CA SER A 62 -16.43 -15.56 -2.51
C SER A 62 -17.25 -14.36 -3.01
N PRO A 63 -18.35 -14.57 -3.73
CA PRO A 63 -19.29 -13.49 -4.00
C PRO A 63 -19.77 -12.98 -2.64
N ARG A 64 -19.69 -11.67 -2.41
CA ARG A 64 -20.24 -10.99 -1.22
C ARG A 64 -21.77 -11.02 -1.25
N LEU A 65 -22.36 -12.21 -1.38
CA LEU A 65 -23.80 -12.43 -1.39
C LEU A 65 -24.26 -12.59 0.05
N GLY A 66 -24.69 -11.49 0.68
CA GLY A 66 -25.69 -11.48 1.75
C GLY A 66 -25.44 -12.25 3.06
N VAL A 67 -24.34 -12.99 3.22
CA VAL A 67 -24.01 -13.68 4.47
C VAL A 67 -23.31 -12.69 5.37
N SER A 68 -23.88 -12.41 6.55
CA SER A 68 -23.17 -11.67 7.59
C SER A 68 -21.93 -12.48 7.97
N ILE A 69 -20.77 -12.10 7.45
CA ILE A 69 -19.51 -12.72 7.84
C ILE A 69 -19.29 -12.32 9.30
N GLN A 70 -19.49 -13.28 10.20
CA GLN A 70 -19.25 -13.06 11.62
C GLN A 70 -17.74 -12.99 11.84
N PRO A 71 -17.25 -11.99 12.57
CA PRO A 71 -15.85 -11.97 12.97
C PRO A 71 -15.56 -13.16 13.88
N VAL A 72 -14.32 -13.61 13.81
CA VAL A 72 -13.79 -14.71 14.60
C VAL A 72 -12.85 -14.13 15.64
N ASP A 73 -12.92 -14.64 16.87
CA ASP A 73 -11.99 -14.21 17.93
C ASP A 73 -10.56 -14.68 17.66
N LEU A 74 -9.58 -14.00 18.27
CA LEU A 74 -8.16 -14.36 18.21
C LEU A 74 -7.87 -15.85 18.48
N ALA A 75 -8.60 -16.48 19.39
CA ALA A 75 -8.41 -17.89 19.75
C ALA A 75 -8.97 -18.88 18.72
N ASN A 76 -9.88 -18.44 17.84
CA ASN A 76 -10.64 -19.29 16.92
C ASN A 76 -10.17 -19.19 15.46
N VAL A 77 -9.07 -18.48 15.21
CA VAL A 77 -8.50 -18.32 13.86
C VAL A 77 -7.95 -19.65 13.34
N LYS A 78 -8.06 -19.87 12.02
CA LYS A 78 -7.63 -21.12 11.38
C LYS A 78 -6.32 -20.93 10.63
N ILE A 79 -5.40 -21.90 10.77
CA ILE A 79 -4.10 -21.91 10.09
C ILE A 79 -4.29 -21.83 8.57
N GLY A 80 -3.47 -21.01 7.90
CA GLY A 80 -3.47 -20.83 6.45
C GLY A 80 -4.63 -19.99 5.91
N LYS A 81 -5.59 -19.57 6.74
CA LYS A 81 -6.66 -18.65 6.34
C LYS A 81 -6.21 -17.19 6.46
N GLU A 82 -6.76 -16.36 5.58
CA GLU A 82 -6.55 -14.91 5.57
C GLU A 82 -7.72 -14.20 6.24
N TYR A 83 -7.41 -13.16 6.99
CA TYR A 83 -8.37 -12.38 7.76
C TYR A 83 -8.06 -10.88 7.69
N GLU A 84 -9.11 -10.07 7.67
CA GLU A 84 -9.03 -8.62 7.89
C GLU A 84 -9.09 -8.33 9.39
N LEU A 85 -8.14 -7.53 9.89
CA LEU A 85 -8.01 -7.21 11.30
C LEU A 85 -9.07 -6.19 11.74
N VAL A 86 -9.80 -6.52 12.80
CA VAL A 86 -10.79 -5.67 13.46
C VAL A 86 -10.39 -5.48 14.92
N ILE A 87 -10.39 -4.24 15.39
CA ILE A 87 -9.93 -3.90 16.74
C ILE A 87 -11.00 -3.16 17.54
N THR A 88 -11.04 -3.45 18.83
CA THR A 88 -11.73 -2.64 19.83
C THR A 88 -10.73 -2.16 20.88
N THR A 89 -10.52 -0.85 20.98
CA THR A 89 -9.45 -0.23 21.76
C THR A 89 -9.99 0.47 23.01
N TYR A 90 -9.13 0.65 24.01
CA TYR A 90 -9.45 1.43 25.21
C TYR A 90 -9.78 2.91 24.92
N ALA A 91 -9.31 3.44 23.78
CA ALA A 91 -9.54 4.81 23.35
C ALA A 91 -10.94 5.03 22.72
N GLY A 92 -11.78 3.98 22.63
CA GLY A 92 -13.16 4.10 22.15
C GLY A 92 -13.36 3.81 20.66
N LEU A 93 -12.36 3.22 19.98
CA LEU A 93 -12.62 2.57 18.69
C LEU A 93 -13.32 1.24 18.96
N TYR A 94 -14.51 1.04 18.41
CA TYR A 94 -15.29 -0.20 18.57
C TYR A 94 -15.47 -0.89 17.23
N ARG A 95 -15.04 -2.16 17.15
CA ARG A 95 -15.10 -2.99 15.94
C ARG A 95 -14.57 -2.25 14.71
N TYR A 96 -13.48 -1.51 14.89
CA TYR A 96 -12.86 -0.70 13.86
C TYR A 96 -12.07 -1.60 12.90
N GLN A 97 -12.36 -1.50 11.61
CA GLN A 97 -11.65 -2.25 10.57
C GLN A 97 -10.34 -1.54 10.25
N VAL A 98 -9.21 -2.18 10.58
CA VAL A 98 -7.88 -1.62 10.31
C VAL A 98 -7.56 -1.63 8.81
N GLY A 99 -8.14 -2.59 8.08
CA GLY A 99 -7.89 -2.82 6.65
C GLY A 99 -6.61 -3.61 6.37
N ASP A 100 -5.92 -4.10 7.39
CA ASP A 100 -4.76 -4.97 7.24
C ASP A 100 -5.21 -6.43 7.06
N ILE A 101 -4.64 -7.11 6.07
CA ILE A 101 -4.90 -8.51 5.77
C ILE A 101 -3.77 -9.36 6.32
N LEU A 102 -4.12 -10.30 7.19
CA LEU A 102 -3.22 -11.14 7.95
C LEU A 102 -3.49 -12.61 7.64
N ARG A 103 -2.42 -13.40 7.49
CA ARG A 103 -2.51 -14.86 7.31
C ARG A 103 -1.99 -15.56 8.54
N VAL A 104 -2.75 -16.54 9.04
CA VAL A 104 -2.32 -17.35 10.20
C VAL A 104 -1.24 -18.34 9.76
N SER A 105 -0.05 -18.23 10.37
CA SER A 105 1.12 -19.05 10.02
C SER A 105 1.21 -20.33 10.86
N THR A 106 0.95 -20.24 12.17
CA THR A 106 1.19 -21.34 13.12
C THR A 106 0.00 -21.62 14.05
N THR A 107 0.10 -22.68 14.85
CA THR A 107 -0.89 -23.10 15.86
C THR A 107 -1.03 -22.12 17.03
N GLN A 108 0.05 -21.44 17.41
CA GLN A 108 -0.04 -20.20 18.20
C GLN A 108 -0.40 -19.08 17.23
N PRO A 109 -1.31 -18.14 17.57
CA PRO A 109 -1.83 -17.15 16.64
C PRO A 109 -0.74 -16.12 16.28
N GLN A 110 0.14 -16.56 15.38
CA GLN A 110 1.16 -15.77 14.72
C GLN A 110 0.63 -15.43 13.33
N PHE A 111 0.74 -14.15 13.01
CA PHE A 111 0.18 -13.59 11.80
C PHE A 111 1.29 -13.10 10.89
N GLN A 112 1.27 -13.58 9.66
CA GLN A 112 2.05 -13.02 8.59
C GLN A 112 1.28 -11.85 7.98
N PHE A 113 1.92 -10.69 7.90
CA PHE A 113 1.35 -9.53 7.23
C PHE A 113 1.38 -9.75 5.71
N ILE A 114 0.20 -9.74 5.07
CA ILE A 114 0.09 -9.93 3.62
C ILE A 114 0.09 -8.57 2.93
N ARG A 115 -0.90 -7.72 3.24
CA ARG A 115 -1.07 -6.41 2.63
C ARG A 115 -2.06 -5.56 3.42
N ARG A 116 -2.01 -4.25 3.22
CA ARG A 116 -3.10 -3.35 3.59
C ARG A 116 -4.03 -3.18 2.39
N LYS A 117 -5.33 -3.24 2.63
CA LYS A 117 -6.38 -3.12 1.63
C LYS A 117 -6.30 -1.75 0.96
N ASN A 118 -6.58 -1.72 -0.34
CA ASN A 118 -6.62 -0.53 -1.18
C ASN A 118 -5.31 0.26 -1.28
N VAL A 119 -4.15 -0.29 -0.91
CA VAL A 119 -2.86 0.37 -1.16
C VAL A 119 -2.33 -0.08 -2.51
N LEU A 120 -2.23 0.86 -3.46
CA LEU A 120 -1.67 0.62 -4.79
C LEU A 120 -0.18 0.97 -4.85
N LEU A 121 0.18 2.15 -4.32
CA LEU A 121 1.55 2.65 -4.31
C LEU A 121 1.97 3.04 -2.88
N SER A 122 3.22 2.74 -2.54
CA SER A 122 3.83 3.10 -1.25
C SER A 122 5.35 3.07 -1.36
N ILE A 123 6.02 4.18 -1.03
CA ILE A 123 7.49 4.27 -0.97
C ILE A 123 7.95 4.22 0.47
N ASP A 124 7.31 4.97 1.36
CA ASP A 124 7.67 5.07 2.78
C ASP A 124 6.43 4.89 3.67
N THR A 125 5.95 5.97 4.28
CA THR A 125 4.74 5.99 5.12
C THR A 125 3.48 6.30 4.32
N ASP A 126 3.67 6.72 3.07
CA ASP A 126 2.62 7.07 2.15
C ASP A 126 1.89 5.83 1.61
N LYS A 127 0.58 5.98 1.48
CA LYS A 127 -0.32 4.93 1.04
C LYS A 127 -1.27 5.59 0.05
N THR A 128 -0.99 5.43 -1.23
CA THR A 128 -1.85 5.96 -2.29
C THR A 128 -2.79 4.86 -2.75
N ASP A 129 -4.08 5.15 -2.72
CA ASP A 129 -5.11 4.26 -3.24
C ASP A 129 -5.36 4.47 -4.74
N GLU A 130 -6.13 3.55 -5.33
CA GLU A 130 -6.47 3.62 -6.76
C GLU A 130 -7.35 4.84 -7.10
N ALA A 131 -8.22 5.25 -6.18
CA ALA A 131 -9.14 6.38 -6.39
C ALA A 131 -8.41 7.72 -6.36
N GLU A 132 -7.43 7.88 -5.47
CA GLU A 132 -6.51 9.00 -5.37
C GLU A 132 -5.64 9.10 -6.62
N LEU A 133 -5.09 7.97 -7.08
CA LEU A 133 -4.31 7.96 -8.33
C LEU A 133 -5.19 8.34 -9.53
N GLN A 134 -6.39 7.77 -9.64
CA GLN A 134 -7.36 8.12 -10.69
C GLN A 134 -7.69 9.61 -10.66
N THR A 135 -7.99 10.17 -9.48
CA THR A 135 -8.28 11.60 -9.30
C THR A 135 -7.08 12.47 -9.70
N ALA A 136 -5.86 12.06 -9.34
CA ALA A 136 -4.63 12.78 -9.70
C ALA A 136 -4.44 12.82 -11.22
N ILE A 137 -4.71 11.71 -11.91
CA ILE A 137 -4.62 11.60 -13.36
C ILE A 137 -5.73 12.40 -14.06
N GLU A 138 -6.95 12.35 -13.54
CA GLU A 138 -8.06 13.16 -14.05
C GLU A 138 -7.76 14.66 -13.97
N ASN A 139 -7.23 15.13 -12.83
CA ASN A 139 -6.81 16.53 -12.65
C ASN A 139 -5.72 16.92 -13.64
N ALA A 140 -4.69 16.09 -13.82
CA ALA A 140 -3.61 16.35 -14.75
C ALA A 140 -4.09 16.28 -16.22
N SER A 141 -5.04 15.41 -16.53
CA SER A 141 -5.65 15.30 -17.88
C SER A 141 -6.38 16.58 -18.31
N GLN A 142 -6.84 17.41 -17.37
CA GLN A 142 -7.48 18.70 -17.68
C GLN A 142 -6.50 19.65 -18.37
N LEU A 143 -5.20 19.59 -18.06
CA LEU A 143 -4.18 20.36 -18.77
C LEU A 143 -3.99 19.83 -20.20
N LEU A 144 -3.91 18.51 -20.37
CA LEU A 144 -3.73 17.88 -21.67
C LEU A 144 -4.88 18.17 -22.65
N ARG A 145 -6.11 18.32 -22.14
CA ARG A 145 -7.27 18.70 -22.96
C ARG A 145 -7.08 20.03 -23.69
N LYS A 146 -6.31 20.98 -23.13
CA LYS A 146 -6.01 22.26 -23.80
C LYS A 146 -5.18 22.09 -25.08
N PHE A 147 -4.47 20.97 -25.19
CA PHE A 147 -3.60 20.61 -26.32
C PHE A 147 -4.22 19.51 -27.19
N ASN A 148 -5.54 19.29 -27.13
CA ASN A 148 -6.25 18.21 -27.86
C ASN A 148 -5.62 16.82 -27.67
N THR A 149 -5.00 16.58 -26.51
CA THR A 149 -4.38 15.31 -26.14
C THR A 149 -5.19 14.65 -25.04
N SER A 150 -5.45 13.34 -25.16
CA SER A 150 -6.15 12.54 -24.15
C SER A 150 -5.29 11.37 -23.67
N VAL A 151 -5.43 11.02 -22.40
CA VAL A 151 -4.85 9.79 -21.84
C VAL A 151 -5.74 8.62 -22.25
N VAL A 152 -5.16 7.64 -22.95
CA VAL A 152 -5.85 6.40 -23.38
C VAL A 152 -5.83 5.40 -22.24
N GLU A 153 -4.63 5.14 -21.74
CA GLU A 153 -4.40 4.16 -20.68
C GLU A 153 -3.24 4.64 -19.81
N TYR A 154 -3.23 4.17 -18.57
CA TYR A 154 -2.14 4.46 -17.65
C TYR A 154 -1.85 3.27 -16.75
N THR A 155 -0.62 3.20 -16.26
CA THR A 155 -0.22 2.29 -15.19
C THR A 155 0.83 2.95 -14.32
N SER A 156 1.08 2.40 -13.14
CA SER A 156 1.97 3.01 -12.14
C SER A 156 2.84 2.00 -11.44
N TYR A 157 4.02 2.42 -11.03
CA TYR A 157 4.97 1.62 -10.28
C TYR A 157 5.75 2.48 -9.27
N ALA A 158 6.12 1.87 -8.14
CA ALA A 158 6.95 2.49 -7.11
C ALA A 158 8.43 2.16 -7.38
N ASP A 159 9.21 3.14 -7.87
CA ASP A 159 10.63 2.93 -8.16
C ASP A 159 11.49 3.18 -6.91
N THR A 160 12.22 2.14 -6.51
CA THR A 160 13.12 2.14 -5.35
C THR A 160 14.60 2.04 -5.74
N LYS A 161 14.94 2.15 -7.03
CA LYS A 161 16.32 2.09 -7.52
C LYS A 161 17.17 3.28 -7.05
N THR A 162 16.56 4.46 -6.98
CA THR A 162 17.18 5.68 -6.43
C THR A 162 16.64 5.94 -5.03
N ILE A 163 17.46 6.53 -4.17
CA ILE A 163 17.05 6.94 -2.83
C ILE A 163 17.09 8.48 -2.77
N PRO A 164 15.96 9.18 -2.50
CA PRO A 164 14.64 8.63 -2.16
C PRO A 164 13.94 7.95 -3.35
N GLY A 165 13.13 6.95 -3.04
CA GLY A 165 12.25 6.30 -4.02
C GLY A 165 11.16 7.25 -4.50
N HIS A 166 10.57 6.97 -5.65
CA HIS A 166 9.58 7.85 -6.27
C HIS A 166 8.54 7.07 -7.07
N TYR A 167 7.39 7.69 -7.29
CA TYR A 167 6.36 7.14 -8.16
C TYR A 167 6.68 7.40 -9.63
N VAL A 168 6.49 6.36 -10.44
CA VAL A 168 6.56 6.42 -11.89
C VAL A 168 5.19 6.06 -12.42
N ILE A 169 4.62 6.96 -13.20
CA ILE A 169 3.34 6.77 -13.88
C ILE A 169 3.62 6.74 -15.38
N TYR A 170 3.16 5.68 -16.03
CA TYR A 170 3.26 5.46 -17.47
C TYR A 170 1.93 5.81 -18.10
N TRP A 171 1.95 6.69 -19.10
CA TRP A 171 0.75 7.11 -19.83
C TRP A 171 0.89 6.81 -21.31
N GLU A 172 -0.17 6.26 -21.88
CA GLU A 172 -0.39 6.22 -23.32
C GLU A 172 -1.24 7.42 -23.72
N LEU A 173 -0.71 8.26 -24.60
CA LEU A 173 -1.34 9.52 -25.01
C LEU A 173 -1.82 9.44 -26.46
N LEU A 174 -3.06 9.85 -26.70
CA LEU A 174 -3.60 10.05 -28.03
C LEU A 174 -3.64 11.55 -28.34
N ALA A 175 -2.78 11.99 -29.24
CA ALA A 175 -2.79 13.36 -29.78
C ALA A 175 -3.56 13.39 -31.11
N LYS A 176 -4.56 14.26 -31.24
CA LYS A 176 -5.31 14.42 -32.49
C LYS A 176 -4.48 15.10 -33.60
N ASP A 177 -3.58 16.01 -33.22
CA ASP A 177 -2.69 16.72 -34.13
C ASP A 177 -1.23 16.46 -33.73
N SER A 178 -0.47 15.78 -34.60
CA SER A 178 0.95 15.49 -34.36
C SER A 178 1.85 16.73 -34.26
N ALA A 179 1.36 17.89 -34.73
CA ALA A 179 2.06 19.17 -34.64
C ALA A 179 1.96 19.86 -33.26
N ASN A 180 1.01 19.43 -32.40
CA ASN A 180 0.78 19.97 -31.06
C ASN A 180 1.05 18.93 -29.97
N SER A 181 2.08 18.09 -30.14
CA SER A 181 2.50 17.15 -29.10
C SER A 181 2.85 17.91 -27.81
N ALA A 182 2.36 17.42 -26.66
CA ALA A 182 2.65 18.02 -25.36
C ALA A 182 4.18 18.17 -25.17
N SER A 183 4.63 19.39 -24.90
CA SER A 183 6.05 19.65 -24.63
C SER A 183 6.46 19.09 -23.28
N ASN A 184 7.76 18.89 -23.07
CA ASN A 184 8.29 18.45 -21.77
C ASN A 184 7.84 19.36 -20.61
N GLU A 185 7.64 20.66 -20.85
CA GLU A 185 7.14 21.59 -19.85
C GLU A 185 5.68 21.30 -19.45
N VAL A 186 4.83 20.90 -20.40
CA VAL A 186 3.44 20.52 -20.12
C VAL A 186 3.41 19.21 -19.33
N SER A 187 4.28 18.25 -19.68
CA SER A 187 4.46 17.03 -18.89
C SER A 187 4.91 17.36 -17.47
N ASP A 188 5.88 18.25 -17.30
CA ASP A 188 6.38 18.70 -15.98
C ASP A 188 5.28 19.34 -15.11
N GLN A 189 4.40 20.13 -15.73
CA GLN A 189 3.24 20.70 -15.06
C GLN A 189 2.20 19.63 -14.68
N CYS A 190 1.98 18.62 -15.53
CA CYS A 190 1.13 17.49 -15.21
C CYS A 190 1.68 16.70 -14.01
N CYS A 191 3.02 16.52 -13.91
CA CYS A 191 3.65 15.95 -12.71
C CYS A 191 3.25 16.70 -11.46
N ALA A 192 3.39 18.03 -11.50
CA ALA A 192 3.18 18.87 -10.34
C ALA A 192 1.72 18.83 -9.86
N ILE A 193 0.76 18.74 -10.79
CA ILE A 193 -0.66 18.60 -10.46
C ILE A 193 -0.96 17.24 -9.86
N ALA A 194 -0.45 16.16 -10.46
CA ALA A 194 -0.64 14.80 -9.93
C ALA A 194 -0.01 14.68 -8.53
N HIS A 195 1.19 15.25 -8.36
CA HIS A 195 1.90 15.29 -7.09
C HIS A 195 1.12 16.03 -6.02
N ARG A 196 0.62 17.23 -6.33
CA ARG A 196 -0.18 18.01 -5.39
C ARG A 196 -1.49 17.30 -5.01
N SER A 197 -2.09 16.55 -5.93
CA SER A 197 -3.31 15.78 -5.67
C SER A 197 -3.06 14.67 -4.65
N ILE A 198 -1.91 13.99 -4.74
CA ILE A 198 -1.52 12.91 -3.83
C ILE A 198 -0.97 13.45 -2.50
N ALA A 199 -0.21 14.56 -2.53
CA ALA A 199 0.44 15.13 -1.36
C ALA A 199 -0.52 15.78 -0.35
N ASN A 200 -1.75 16.10 -0.75
CA ASN A 200 -2.77 16.66 0.16
C ASN A 200 -3.15 15.72 1.33
N VAL A 201 -2.73 14.45 1.28
CA VAL A 201 -2.97 13.44 2.33
C VAL A 201 -1.78 13.33 3.32
N GLY A 202 -0.79 14.22 3.24
CA GLY A 202 0.31 14.32 4.21
C GLY A 202 1.57 13.53 3.85
N SER A 203 1.75 13.15 2.59
CA SER A 203 2.95 12.44 2.12
C SER A 203 4.07 13.40 1.68
N GLN A 204 5.29 13.21 2.21
CA GLN A 204 6.52 13.86 1.74
C GLN A 204 7.16 13.10 0.56
N THR A 205 6.37 12.39 -0.25
CA THR A 205 6.91 11.57 -1.34
C THR A 205 7.07 12.42 -2.59
N GLN A 206 8.28 12.52 -3.13
CA GLN A 206 8.51 13.20 -4.41
C GLN A 206 8.05 12.29 -5.57
N LEU A 207 7.22 12.83 -6.47
CA LEU A 207 6.91 12.17 -7.73
C LEU A 207 8.09 12.33 -8.69
N GLY A 208 8.52 11.23 -9.29
CA GLY A 208 9.67 11.22 -10.17
C GLY A 208 9.31 11.47 -11.62
N ARG A 209 10.36 11.51 -12.45
CA ARG A 209 10.32 11.98 -13.84
C ARG A 209 9.51 11.04 -14.74
N TRP A 210 8.67 11.62 -15.60
CA TRP A 210 7.80 10.89 -16.52
C TRP A 210 8.60 10.31 -17.66
N ARG A 211 8.20 9.12 -18.10
CA ARG A 211 8.69 8.50 -19.32
C ARG A 211 7.48 8.11 -20.16
N SER A 212 7.29 8.79 -21.29
CA SER A 212 6.34 8.33 -22.30
C SER A 212 6.88 7.03 -22.88
N VAL A 213 6.06 5.98 -22.87
CA VAL A 213 6.32 4.81 -23.70
C VAL A 213 5.65 5.13 -25.04
N SER A 214 6.47 5.46 -26.03
CA SER A 214 6.06 5.64 -27.43
C SER A 214 5.91 4.30 -28.12
#